data_AF-A0A3D5VFW2-F1
#
_entry.id   AF-A0A3D5VFW2-F1
#
_cell.length_a   1.000
_cell.length_b   1.000
_cell.length_c   1.000
_cell.angle_alpha   90.00
_cell.angle_beta   90.00
_cell.angle_gamma   90.00
#
_symmetry.space_group_name_H-M   'P 1'
#
loop_
_entity.id
_entity.type
_entity.pdbx_description
1 polymer ?
#
loop_
_entity_poly.entity_id
_entity_poly.type
_entity_poly.pdbx_seq_one_letter_code
_entity_poly.pdbx_strand_id
1 'polypeptide(L)'
;QAVTHLACAPKSNAAYLALERAAEDARHASDTGVPNHLRDGSYTGAKELGHGDNYIYPHDCPGHFTKQQYLPDSLAHRRYYYPGALGYEKRLRQWLEATKGLPEEEKS
;
A
#
# COMPACT_ATOMS: atom_id res chain seq x y z
N GLN A 1 6.67 -15.84 30.37
CA GLN A 1 5.36 -15.66 29.71
C GLN A 1 5.50 -15.16 28.26
N ALA A 2 6.14 -14.01 27.99
CA ALA A 2 6.29 -13.49 26.61
C ALA A 2 7.07 -14.42 25.64
N VAL A 3 8.20 -15.01 26.07
CA VAL A 3 9.00 -15.93 25.24
C VAL A 3 8.18 -17.15 24.80
N THR A 4 7.45 -17.77 25.73
CA THR A 4 6.57 -18.90 25.45
C THR A 4 5.46 -18.51 24.47
N HIS A 5 4.87 -17.31 24.64
CA HIS A 5 3.86 -16.81 23.71
C HIS A 5 4.40 -16.64 22.29
N LEU A 6 5.57 -16.00 22.13
CA LEU A 6 6.22 -15.83 20.82
C LEU A 6 6.60 -17.17 20.21
N ALA A 7 7.11 -18.12 20.99
CA ALA A 7 7.48 -19.46 20.51
C ALA A 7 6.27 -20.21 19.93
N CYS A 8 5.10 -20.09 20.55
CA CYS A 8 3.87 -20.78 20.11
C CYS A 8 3.04 -19.98 19.08
N ALA A 9 3.29 -18.68 18.89
CA ALA A 9 2.53 -17.87 17.95
C ALA A 9 2.75 -18.27 16.47
N PRO A 10 1.77 -18.06 15.58
CA PRO A 10 1.99 -18.13 14.14
C PRO A 10 3.13 -17.19 13.72
N LYS A 11 4.05 -17.68 12.88
CA LYS A 11 5.21 -16.91 12.43
C LYS A 11 4.95 -16.33 11.04
N SER A 12 5.33 -15.07 10.84
CA SER A 12 5.34 -14.43 9.54
C SER A 12 6.43 -13.37 9.49
N ASN A 13 7.18 -13.35 8.39
CA ASN A 13 8.13 -12.28 8.04
C ASN A 13 7.61 -11.43 6.86
N ALA A 14 6.32 -11.54 6.51
CA ALA A 14 5.76 -10.91 5.31
C ALA A 14 5.89 -9.37 5.34
N ALA A 15 5.61 -8.75 6.49
CA ALA A 15 5.75 -7.29 6.65
C ALA A 15 7.23 -6.85 6.63
N TYR A 16 8.13 -7.68 7.19
CA TYR A 16 9.56 -7.43 7.17
C TYR A 16 10.11 -7.40 5.73
N LEU A 17 9.81 -8.44 4.94
CA LEU A 17 10.23 -8.51 3.53
C LEU A 17 9.56 -7.41 2.68
N ALA A 18 8.33 -7.02 3.00
CA ALA A 18 7.66 -5.92 2.32
C ALA A 18 8.42 -4.61 2.50
N LEU A 19 8.86 -4.33 3.73
CA LEU A 19 9.64 -3.14 4.02
C LEU A 19 11.00 -3.15 3.32
N GLU A 20 11.70 -4.29 3.31
CA GLU A 20 12.98 -4.42 2.62
C GLU A 20 12.86 -4.10 1.13
N ARG A 21 11.86 -4.68 0.45
CA ARG A 21 11.59 -4.43 -0.98
C ARG A 21 11.20 -2.99 -1.27
N ALA A 22 10.32 -2.42 -0.45
CA ALA A 22 9.93 -1.02 -0.60
C ALA A 22 11.11 -0.06 -0.38
N ALA A 23 11.98 -0.37 0.59
CA ALA A 23 13.18 0.41 0.86
C ALA A 23 14.23 0.28 -0.25
N GLU A 24 14.34 -0.90 -0.87
CA GLU A 24 15.19 -1.11 -2.04
C GLU A 24 14.71 -0.28 -3.23
N ASP A 25 13.42 -0.36 -3.56
CA ASP A 25 12.84 0.48 -4.62
C ASP A 25 13.01 1.96 -4.30
N ALA A 26 12.79 2.40 -3.05
CA ALA A 26 13.00 3.80 -2.67
C ALA A 26 14.45 4.27 -2.82
N ARG A 27 15.45 3.39 -2.68
CA ARG A 27 16.88 3.72 -2.87
C ARG A 27 17.26 3.81 -4.34
N HIS A 28 16.63 3.01 -5.20
CA HIS A 28 17.04 2.84 -6.59
C HIS A 28 16.11 3.49 -7.62
N ALA A 29 14.87 3.80 -7.24
CA ALA A 29 13.93 4.40 -8.14
C ALA A 29 14.29 5.87 -8.38
N SER A 30 14.74 6.17 -9.59
CA SER A 30 14.97 7.53 -10.05
C SER A 30 13.63 8.18 -10.36
N ASP A 31 13.44 9.37 -9.79
CA ASP A 31 12.29 10.26 -10.00
C ASP A 31 10.90 9.59 -9.88
N THR A 32 10.58 9.18 -8.65
CA THR A 32 9.24 8.70 -8.29
C THR A 32 8.55 9.76 -7.45
N GLY A 33 8.39 10.95 -8.02
CA GLY A 33 7.70 12.05 -7.37
C GLY A 33 6.33 11.62 -6.82
N VAL A 34 5.88 12.30 -5.77
CA VAL A 34 4.54 12.06 -5.22
C VAL A 34 3.49 12.36 -6.30
N PRO A 35 2.49 11.49 -6.54
CA PRO A 35 1.38 11.81 -7.44
C PRO A 35 0.71 13.14 -7.07
N ASN A 36 0.33 13.95 -8.07
CA ASN A 36 -0.16 15.32 -7.83
C ASN A 36 -1.35 15.37 -6.86
N HIS A 37 -2.30 14.43 -6.99
CA HIS A 37 -3.47 14.33 -6.09
C HIS A 37 -3.12 13.92 -4.65
N LEU A 38 -1.88 13.53 -4.37
CA LEU A 38 -1.39 13.25 -3.01
C LEU A 38 -0.45 14.31 -2.44
N ARG A 39 -0.09 15.33 -3.24
CA ARG A 39 0.72 16.45 -2.78
C ARG A 39 -0.10 17.40 -1.92
N ASP A 40 0.56 18.13 -1.04
CA ASP A 40 -0.10 19.13 -0.22
C ASP A 40 -0.68 20.25 -1.09
N GLY A 41 -2.00 20.45 -0.99
CA GLY A 41 -2.74 21.49 -1.69
C GLY A 41 -2.85 22.82 -0.93
N SER A 42 -2.29 22.90 0.28
CA SER A 42 -2.62 23.97 1.25
C SER A 42 -1.73 25.21 1.14
N TYR A 43 -0.65 25.16 0.37
CA TYR A 43 0.33 26.24 0.29
C TYR A 43 0.11 27.16 -0.93
N THR A 44 0.66 28.37 -0.87
CA THR A 44 0.53 29.38 -1.95
C THR A 44 1.16 28.86 -3.25
N GLY A 45 0.37 28.80 -4.32
CA GLY A 45 0.79 28.26 -5.63
C GLY A 45 0.45 26.79 -5.86
N ALA A 46 -0.05 26.06 -4.85
CA ALA A 46 -0.43 24.66 -5.01
C ALA A 46 -1.51 24.43 -6.09
N LYS A 47 -2.49 25.33 -6.19
CA LYS A 47 -3.55 25.30 -7.22
C LYS A 47 -3.01 25.49 -8.64
N GLU A 48 -1.99 26.32 -8.82
CA GLU A 48 -1.37 26.56 -10.13
C GLU A 48 -0.53 25.35 -10.57
N LEU A 49 0.00 24.59 -9.60
CA LEU A 49 0.74 23.35 -9.81
C LEU A 49 -0.15 22.10 -9.85
N GLY A 50 -1.46 22.25 -9.65
CA GLY A 50 -2.42 21.15 -9.60
C GLY A 50 -2.22 20.17 -8.42
N HIS A 51 -1.64 20.63 -7.32
CA HIS A 51 -1.38 19.80 -6.14
C HIS A 51 -2.66 19.62 -5.32
N GLY A 52 -2.94 18.36 -4.95
CA GLY A 52 -4.14 17.97 -4.22
C GLY A 52 -5.40 17.90 -5.11
N ASP A 53 -5.30 18.29 -6.38
CA ASP A 53 -6.41 18.18 -7.32
C ASP A 53 -6.79 16.71 -7.51
N ASN A 54 -8.11 16.44 -7.53
CA ASN A 54 -8.67 15.10 -7.68
C ASN A 54 -8.33 14.11 -6.56
N TYR A 55 -7.85 14.59 -5.39
CA TYR A 55 -7.76 13.74 -4.20
C TYR A 55 -9.15 13.26 -3.78
N ILE A 56 -9.32 11.93 -3.73
CA ILE A 56 -10.53 11.31 -3.20
C ILE A 56 -10.32 11.01 -1.72
N TYR A 57 -11.11 11.65 -0.86
CA TYR A 57 -11.11 11.39 0.56
C TYR A 57 -11.78 10.03 0.85
N PRO A 58 -11.05 9.00 1.34
CA PRO A 58 -11.59 7.65 1.43
C PRO A 58 -12.81 7.52 2.36
N HIS A 59 -12.92 8.38 3.38
CA HIS A 59 -14.01 8.34 4.36
C HIS A 59 -15.37 8.71 3.76
N ASP A 60 -15.40 9.45 2.65
CA ASP A 60 -16.65 9.79 1.96
C ASP A 60 -17.10 8.66 1.01
N CYS A 61 -16.26 7.65 0.79
CA CYS A 61 -16.57 6.53 -0.08
C CYS A 61 -17.25 5.38 0.70
N PRO A 62 -18.20 4.65 0.09
CA PRO A 62 -18.79 3.45 0.70
C PRO A 62 -17.73 2.45 1.17
N GLY A 63 -17.82 2.00 2.42
CA GLY A 63 -16.84 1.09 3.01
C GLY A 63 -15.50 1.74 3.38
N HIS A 64 -15.43 3.08 3.35
CA HIS A 64 -14.24 3.89 3.65
C HIS A 64 -13.02 3.52 2.80
N PHE A 65 -13.26 3.10 1.55
CA PHE A 65 -12.23 2.66 0.62
C PHE A 65 -12.47 3.24 -0.77
N THR A 66 -11.40 3.71 -1.40
CA THR A 66 -11.42 4.20 -2.78
C THR A 66 -10.26 3.59 -3.57
N LYS A 67 -10.54 3.27 -4.85
CA LYS A 67 -9.52 2.86 -5.81
C LYS A 67 -8.87 4.11 -6.38
N GLN A 68 -7.82 4.55 -5.70
CA GLN A 68 -6.97 5.65 -6.12
C GLN A 68 -5.54 5.15 -6.26
N GLN A 69 -4.77 5.71 -7.19
CA GLN A 69 -3.35 5.42 -7.29
C GLN A 69 -2.61 6.05 -6.10
N TYR A 70 -1.86 5.24 -5.35
CA TYR A 70 -1.07 5.73 -4.22
C TYR A 70 0.43 5.71 -4.46
N LEU A 71 0.91 4.76 -5.25
CA LEU A 71 2.30 4.70 -5.68
C LEU A 71 2.53 5.62 -6.89
N PRO A 72 3.74 6.18 -7.05
CA PRO A 72 4.14 6.88 -8.27
C PRO A 72 3.95 6.03 -9.53
N ASP A 73 3.84 6.67 -10.69
CA ASP A 73 3.55 5.98 -11.97
C ASP A 73 4.55 4.85 -12.28
N SER A 74 5.84 5.07 -11.99
CA SER A 74 6.90 4.06 -12.16
C SER A 74 6.75 2.82 -11.27
N LEU A 75 5.95 2.92 -10.21
CA LEU A 75 5.68 1.85 -9.23
C LEU A 75 4.19 1.51 -9.15
N ALA A 76 3.34 1.98 -10.07
CA ALA A 76 1.88 1.86 -9.97
C ALA A 76 1.37 0.42 -9.80
N HIS A 77 2.13 -0.55 -10.32
CA HIS A 77 1.81 -1.99 -10.24
C HIS A 77 2.66 -2.75 -9.23
N ARG A 78 3.49 -2.06 -8.44
CA ARG A 78 4.31 -2.70 -7.43
C ARG A 78 3.48 -3.12 -6.24
N ARG A 79 3.80 -4.31 -5.74
CA ARG A 79 3.28 -4.84 -4.49
C ARG A 79 4.42 -5.32 -3.63
N TYR A 80 4.43 -4.90 -2.37
CA TYR A 80 5.47 -5.26 -1.42
C TYR A 80 4.97 -6.27 -0.39
N TYR A 81 3.73 -6.12 0.08
CA TYR A 81 3.16 -6.95 1.14
C TYR A 81 2.34 -8.13 0.63
N TYR A 82 2.79 -9.33 0.98
CA TYR A 82 2.18 -10.60 0.64
C TYR A 82 1.86 -11.35 1.95
N PRO A 83 0.69 -11.07 2.57
CA PRO A 83 0.33 -11.71 3.85
C PRO A 83 0.25 -13.23 3.69
N GLY A 84 0.67 -13.98 4.70
CA GLY A 84 0.52 -15.42 4.79
C GLY A 84 -0.93 -15.88 5.03
N ALA A 85 -1.12 -17.18 5.22
CA ALA A 85 -2.43 -17.79 5.50
C ALA A 85 -2.65 -18.11 6.99
N LEU A 86 -1.68 -17.80 7.85
CA LEU A 86 -1.68 -18.17 9.27
C LEU A 86 -2.07 -16.98 10.16
N GLY A 87 -2.70 -17.29 11.29
CA GLY A 87 -3.08 -16.30 12.29
C GLY A 87 -3.92 -15.16 11.72
N TYR A 88 -3.59 -13.94 12.10
CA TYR A 88 -4.32 -12.74 11.69
C TYR A 88 -4.12 -12.38 10.20
N GLU A 89 -3.00 -12.79 9.60
CA GLU A 89 -2.70 -12.47 8.20
C GLU A 89 -3.71 -13.06 7.22
N LYS A 90 -4.38 -14.17 7.58
CA LYS A 90 -5.50 -14.71 6.79
C LYS A 90 -6.60 -13.68 6.58
N ARG A 91 -6.97 -12.94 7.65
CA ARG A 91 -8.02 -11.91 7.58
C ARG A 91 -7.55 -10.70 6.76
N LEU A 92 -6.28 -10.31 6.93
CA LEU A 92 -5.68 -9.24 6.13
C LEU A 92 -5.65 -9.59 4.64
N ARG A 93 -5.28 -10.83 4.31
CA ARG A 93 -5.29 -11.34 2.94
C ARG A 93 -6.69 -11.24 2.32
N GLN A 94 -7.71 -11.74 3.02
CA GLN A 94 -9.11 -11.68 2.57
C GLN A 94 -9.58 -10.24 2.34
N TRP A 95 -9.20 -9.32 3.23
CA TRP A 95 -9.51 -7.90 3.05
C TRP A 95 -8.84 -7.31 1.80
N LEU A 96 -7.54 -7.56 1.60
CA LEU A 96 -6.79 -7.09 0.44
C LEU A 96 -7.29 -7.68 -0.89
N GLU A 97 -7.74 -8.94 -0.86
CA GLU A 97 -8.43 -9.61 -1.98
C GLU A 97 -9.76 -8.91 -2.30
N ALA A 98 -10.58 -8.65 -1.28
CA ALA A 98 -11.88 -8.00 -1.43
C ALA A 98 -11.79 -6.57 -1.97
N THR A 99 -10.76 -5.80 -1.57
CA THR A 99 -10.57 -4.42 -2.01
C THR A 99 -9.86 -4.30 -3.37
N LYS A 100 -9.62 -5.42 -4.08
CA LYS A 100 -8.80 -5.53 -5.32
C LYS A 100 -7.45 -4.81 -5.20
N GLY A 101 -6.64 -5.21 -4.21
CA GLY A 101 -5.19 -4.96 -4.15
C GLY A 101 -4.34 -6.08 -4.77
N LEU A 102 -4.96 -7.00 -5.51
CA LEU A 102 -4.34 -8.09 -6.25
C LEU A 102 -4.69 -7.92 -7.74
N PRO A 103 -3.72 -7.93 -8.68
CA PRO A 103 -4.05 -8.30 -10.04
C PRO A 103 -4.62 -9.73 -10.02
N GLU A 104 -5.63 -9.99 -10.85
CA GLU A 104 -6.01 -11.37 -11.17
C GLU A 104 -4.73 -12.04 -11.71
N GLU A 105 -4.33 -13.18 -11.14
CA GLU A 105 -3.28 -14.00 -11.78
C GLU A 105 -3.78 -14.29 -13.20
N GLU A 106 -3.12 -13.72 -14.21
CA GLU A 106 -3.21 -14.24 -15.56
C GLU A 106 -2.70 -15.67 -15.49
N LYS A 107 -3.65 -16.61 -15.41
CA LYS A 107 -3.40 -18.02 -15.61
C LYS A 107 -2.86 -18.18 -17.03
N SER A 108 -1.56 -18.41 -17.15
CA SER A 108 -0.96 -19.03 -18.34
C SER A 108 -0.97 -20.55 -18.22
#